data_AF-A0A7S0I2A1-F1
#
_entry.id   AF-A0A7S0I2A1-F1
#
_cell.length_a   1.000
_cell.length_b   1.000
_cell.length_c   1.000
_cell.angle_alpha   90.00
_cell.angle_beta   90.00
_cell.angle_gamma   90.00
#
_symmetry.space_group_name_H-M   'P 1'
#
loop_
_entity.id
_entity.type
_entity.pdbx_description
1 polymer ?
#
loop_
_entity_poly.entity_id
_entity_poly.type
_entity_poly.pdbx_seq_one_letter_code
_entity_poly.pdbx_strand_id
1 'polypeptide(L)'
;ATSRCAPATRLLMSSLVGATLLARRCSLWRSACRPLMMAAMGQPRVTQDASRNGQVTIAPADAATHTATFVGPIHGLGDTNQGWLGAAMHLHTQMPHVKFVLPNAPTMPVTLNMGMPMPSWYDITSLDDRASQLCTGIEASRAVVDALIAEELAAGTPLDRIVVGGFSQGGALALFAGLQARDRS
;
A
#
# COMPACT_ATOMS: atom_id res chain seq x y z
N ALA A 1 30.96 44.83 60.99
CA ALA A 1 30.70 43.39 60.80
C ALA A 1 31.42 42.95 59.52
N THR A 2 31.99 41.74 59.58
CA THR A 2 32.70 40.98 58.54
C THR A 2 34.06 41.49 58.03
N SER A 3 35.07 40.72 58.42
CA SER A 3 36.51 40.80 58.19
C SER A 3 36.95 40.24 56.82
N ARG A 4 38.11 40.72 56.38
CA ARG A 4 38.85 40.42 55.14
C ARG A 4 39.40 38.99 55.06
N CYS A 5 39.64 38.46 53.85
CA CYS A 5 40.96 38.11 53.29
C CYS A 5 40.85 37.42 51.91
N ALA A 6 41.78 37.74 51.00
CA ALA A 6 42.07 37.03 49.73
C ALA A 6 43.10 35.89 49.97
N PRO A 7 43.77 35.23 48.99
CA PRO A 7 43.52 34.98 47.55
C PRO A 7 43.76 33.48 47.13
N ALA A 8 43.78 33.21 45.82
CA ALA A 8 44.54 32.16 45.10
C ALA A 8 44.05 30.69 45.12
N THR A 9 43.84 30.07 43.96
CA THR A 9 44.87 29.33 43.18
C THR A 9 44.20 28.42 42.11
N ARG A 10 44.93 28.26 41.02
CA ARG A 10 44.75 27.44 39.82
C ARG A 10 44.29 25.97 39.97
N LEU A 11 43.75 25.51 38.84
CA LEU A 11 43.76 24.17 38.22
C LEU A 11 42.78 23.10 38.77
N LEU A 12 41.87 22.65 37.90
CA LEU A 12 41.97 21.33 37.24
C LEU A 12 40.98 21.23 36.06
N MET A 13 41.53 20.88 34.89
CA MET A 13 40.78 20.38 33.74
C MET A 13 40.19 18.98 34.05
N SER A 14 39.10 18.65 33.35
CA SER A 14 38.51 17.34 33.02
C SER A 14 37.05 17.28 33.50
N SER A 15 36.06 16.82 32.73
CA SER A 15 36.02 16.17 31.43
C SER A 15 34.57 16.25 30.89
N LEU A 16 34.42 16.49 29.59
CA LEU A 16 33.15 16.34 28.87
C LEU A 16 32.83 14.83 28.71
N VAL A 17 32.12 14.21 29.64
CA VAL A 17 31.51 12.89 29.43
C VAL A 17 30.18 12.79 30.18
N GLY A 18 29.15 13.52 29.73
CA GLY A 18 27.83 13.50 30.38
C GLY A 18 26.62 13.39 29.46
N ALA A 19 26.74 13.76 28.19
CA ALA A 19 25.55 13.93 27.32
C ALA A 19 25.25 12.74 26.38
N THR A 20 26.12 11.72 26.29
CA THR A 20 25.97 10.63 25.30
C THR A 20 25.26 9.37 25.83
N LEU A 21 25.01 9.23 27.13
CA LEU A 21 24.37 8.02 27.67
C LEU A 21 22.82 8.06 27.66
N LEU A 22 22.18 9.24 27.67
CA LEU A 22 20.72 9.30 27.61
C LEU A 22 20.17 9.07 26.19
N ALA A 23 20.89 9.55 25.16
CA ALA A 23 20.47 9.40 23.76
C ALA A 23 20.59 7.95 23.24
N ARG A 24 21.53 7.16 23.76
CA ARG A 24 21.73 5.75 23.38
C ARG A 24 20.69 4.78 23.97
N ARG A 25 20.07 5.14 25.11
CA ARG A 25 18.99 4.32 25.70
C ARG A 25 17.68 4.42 24.91
N CYS A 26 17.43 5.54 24.24
CA CYS A 26 16.21 5.75 23.45
C CYS A 26 16.29 5.10 22.05
N SER A 27 17.49 5.01 21.46
CA SER A 27 17.70 4.36 20.16
C SER A 27 17.65 2.83 20.24
N LEU A 28 18.12 2.24 21.34
CA LEU A 28 18.11 0.77 21.54
C LEU A 28 16.71 0.22 21.84
N TRP A 29 15.81 1.02 22.41
CA TRP A 29 14.40 0.64 22.59
C TRP A 29 13.65 0.49 21.25
N ARG A 30 13.90 1.38 20.29
CA ARG A 30 13.26 1.32 18.96
C ARG A 30 13.69 0.10 18.14
N SER A 31 14.93 -0.35 18.32
CA SER A 31 15.48 -1.51 17.58
C SER A 31 15.14 -2.86 18.21
N ALA A 32 15.02 -2.95 19.53
CA ALA A 32 14.73 -4.21 20.22
C ALA A 32 13.24 -4.55 20.33
N CYS A 33 12.34 -3.55 20.32
CA CYS A 33 10.88 -3.80 20.34
C CYS A 33 10.29 -4.10 18.95
N ARG A 34 10.96 -3.74 17.86
CA ARG A 34 10.46 -3.92 16.49
C ARG A 34 10.22 -5.39 16.11
N PRO A 35 11.15 -6.33 16.37
CA PRO A 35 10.94 -7.74 16.03
C PRO A 35 9.85 -8.39 16.88
N LEU A 36 9.75 -8.01 18.16
CA LEU A 36 8.76 -8.57 19.08
C LEU A 36 7.34 -8.04 18.81
N MET A 37 7.18 -6.78 18.40
CA MET A 37 5.89 -6.23 17.99
C MET A 37 5.38 -6.85 16.69
N MET A 38 6.26 -7.14 15.72
CA MET A 38 5.83 -7.80 14.48
C MET A 38 5.40 -9.25 14.69
N ALA A 39 6.00 -9.96 15.65
CA ALA A 39 5.60 -11.33 16.00
C ALA A 39 4.28 -11.39 16.80
N ALA A 40 3.84 -10.29 17.41
CA ALA A 40 2.59 -10.21 18.18
C ALA A 40 1.36 -9.85 17.33
N MET A 41 1.55 -9.47 16.07
CA MET A 41 0.46 -9.26 15.11
C MET A 41 0.20 -10.58 14.38
N GLY A 42 -0.95 -11.21 14.64
CA GLY A 42 -1.39 -12.40 13.92
C GLY A 42 -1.27 -12.20 12.40
N GLN A 43 -0.91 -13.27 11.68
CA GLN A 43 -0.84 -13.21 10.22
C GLN A 43 -2.19 -12.76 9.66
N PRO A 44 -2.23 -11.79 8.73
CA PRO A 44 -3.51 -11.34 8.20
C PRO A 44 -4.21 -12.49 7.47
N ARG A 45 -5.53 -12.53 7.59
CA ARG A 45 -6.33 -13.52 6.86
C ARG A 45 -6.35 -13.16 5.38
N VAL A 46 -5.84 -14.07 4.56
CA VAL A 46 -5.89 -13.97 3.09
C VAL A 46 -6.97 -14.90 2.56
N THR A 47 -7.88 -14.38 1.75
CA THR A 47 -8.93 -15.16 1.07
C THR A 47 -8.86 -14.97 -0.43
N GLN A 48 -9.32 -15.98 -1.18
CA GLN A 48 -9.42 -15.93 -2.63
C GLN A 48 -10.85 -16.27 -3.07
N ASP A 49 -11.45 -15.44 -3.90
CA ASP A 49 -12.80 -15.62 -4.41
C ASP A 49 -12.77 -16.12 -5.87
N ALA A 50 -13.07 -17.41 -6.04
CA ALA A 50 -13.12 -18.05 -7.35
C ALA A 50 -14.24 -17.50 -8.26
N SER A 51 -15.33 -16.97 -7.69
CA SER A 51 -16.42 -16.36 -8.46
C SER A 51 -16.03 -15.01 -9.06
N ARG A 52 -14.96 -14.39 -8.54
CA ARG A 52 -14.45 -13.08 -8.95
C ARG A 52 -13.09 -13.19 -9.63
N ASN A 53 -12.98 -14.16 -10.54
CA ASN A 53 -11.75 -14.42 -11.29
C ASN A 53 -10.51 -14.61 -10.39
N GLY A 54 -10.71 -15.19 -9.19
CA GLY A 54 -9.65 -15.42 -8.23
C GLY A 54 -9.18 -14.16 -7.49
N GLN A 55 -10.02 -13.12 -7.35
CA GLN A 55 -9.75 -11.93 -6.53
C GLN A 55 -9.21 -12.34 -5.15
N VAL A 56 -8.12 -11.70 -4.73
CA VAL A 56 -7.49 -11.93 -3.42
C VAL A 56 -7.86 -10.79 -2.48
N THR A 57 -8.22 -11.12 -1.25
CA THR A 57 -8.45 -10.14 -0.19
C THR A 57 -7.52 -10.42 0.99
N ILE A 58 -6.81 -9.41 1.45
CA ILE A 58 -6.05 -9.42 2.70
C ILE A 58 -6.87 -8.62 3.71
N ALA A 59 -7.46 -9.30 4.68
CA ALA A 59 -8.19 -8.66 5.75
C ALA A 59 -7.23 -7.86 6.66
N PRO A 60 -7.72 -6.83 7.36
CA PRO A 60 -6.97 -6.22 8.46
C PRO A 60 -6.48 -7.28 9.45
N ALA A 61 -5.37 -6.99 10.14
CA ALA A 61 -4.86 -7.89 11.18
C ALA A 61 -5.92 -8.12 12.27
N ASP A 62 -5.96 -9.31 12.87
CA ASP A 62 -7.05 -9.72 13.80
C ASP A 62 -7.30 -8.74 14.97
N ALA A 63 -6.27 -8.03 15.43
CA ALA A 63 -6.38 -7.06 16.52
C ALA A 63 -6.56 -5.60 16.05
N ALA A 64 -6.62 -5.35 14.73
CA ALA A 64 -6.72 -4.02 14.16
C ALA A 64 -8.15 -3.70 13.72
N THR A 65 -8.62 -2.49 14.04
CA THR A 65 -9.87 -1.96 13.48
C THR A 65 -9.65 -1.63 12.01
N HIS A 66 -10.56 -2.09 11.14
CA HIS A 66 -10.59 -1.69 9.74
C HIS A 66 -10.89 -0.20 9.63
N THR A 67 -9.98 0.58 9.04
CA THR A 67 -10.20 2.04 8.89
C THR A 67 -9.93 2.58 7.49
N ALA A 68 -9.44 1.74 6.57
CA ALA A 68 -9.18 2.10 5.18
C ALA A 68 -9.11 0.85 4.31
N THR A 69 -9.38 1.00 3.01
CA THR A 69 -9.22 -0.06 2.03
C THR A 69 -8.30 0.39 0.90
N PHE A 70 -7.39 -0.47 0.47
CA PHE A 70 -6.67 -0.34 -0.77
C PHE A 70 -7.23 -1.32 -1.81
N VAL A 71 -7.90 -0.78 -2.83
CA VAL A 71 -8.30 -1.52 -4.04
C VAL A 71 -7.07 -1.58 -4.95
N GLY A 72 -6.23 -2.58 -4.71
CA GLY A 72 -4.97 -2.83 -5.38
C GLY A 72 -3.96 -3.61 -4.52
N PRO A 73 -2.73 -3.83 -5.05
CA PRO A 73 -2.25 -3.36 -6.36
C PRO A 73 -2.97 -4.03 -7.54
N ILE A 74 -3.50 -3.23 -8.46
CA ILE A 74 -4.01 -3.69 -9.76
C ILE A 74 -2.79 -4.01 -10.64
N HIS A 75 -2.63 -5.27 -11.02
CA HIS A 75 -1.46 -5.75 -11.74
C HIS A 75 -1.40 -5.25 -13.20
N GLY A 76 -0.22 -5.33 -13.81
CA GLY A 76 -0.03 -4.96 -15.22
C GLY A 76 -0.43 -6.07 -16.20
N LEU A 77 -0.33 -5.77 -17.49
CA LEU A 77 -0.55 -6.72 -18.59
C LEU A 77 0.26 -8.01 -18.38
N GLY A 78 -0.40 -9.17 -18.51
CA GLY A 78 0.22 -10.50 -18.47
C GLY A 78 0.55 -11.03 -17.07
N ASP A 79 0.39 -10.21 -16.02
CA ASP A 79 0.62 -10.60 -14.63
C ASP A 79 -0.69 -11.08 -13.96
N THR A 80 -0.64 -11.36 -12.66
CA THR A 80 -1.79 -11.80 -11.86
C THR A 80 -1.78 -11.14 -10.48
N ASN A 81 -2.90 -11.15 -9.78
CA ASN A 81 -2.93 -10.70 -8.38
C ASN A 81 -1.99 -11.49 -7.44
N GLN A 82 -1.75 -12.78 -7.73
CA GLN A 82 -0.83 -13.62 -6.97
C GLN A 82 0.62 -13.15 -7.09
N GLY A 83 1.03 -12.66 -8.27
CA GLY A 83 2.34 -12.04 -8.47
C GLY A 83 2.59 -10.83 -7.56
N TRP A 84 1.51 -10.13 -7.17
CA TRP A 84 1.56 -8.95 -6.31
C TRP A 84 1.29 -9.24 -4.83
N LEU A 85 0.90 -10.46 -4.47
CA LEU A 85 0.53 -10.83 -3.10
C LEU A 85 1.69 -10.59 -2.12
N GLY A 86 2.93 -10.94 -2.49
CA GLY A 86 4.09 -10.72 -1.65
C GLY A 86 4.34 -9.25 -1.33
N ALA A 87 4.20 -8.37 -2.33
CA ALA A 87 4.34 -6.93 -2.15
C ALA A 87 3.19 -6.34 -1.31
N ALA A 88 1.95 -6.78 -1.55
CA ALA A 88 0.79 -6.36 -0.77
C ALA A 88 0.90 -6.79 0.70
N MET A 89 1.34 -8.03 0.96
CA MET A 89 1.61 -8.52 2.31
C MET A 89 2.69 -7.70 3.02
N HIS A 90 3.77 -7.36 2.30
CA HIS A 90 4.82 -6.50 2.86
C HIS A 90 4.28 -5.12 3.26
N LEU A 91 3.48 -4.46 2.41
CA LEU A 91 2.83 -3.19 2.71
C LEU A 91 1.85 -3.31 3.88
N HIS A 92 1.06 -4.38 3.93
CA HIS A 92 0.14 -4.66 5.02
C HIS A 92 0.84 -4.72 6.38
N THR A 93 2.09 -5.21 6.46
CA THR A 93 2.84 -5.22 7.72
C THR A 93 3.09 -3.83 8.31
N GLN A 94 3.09 -2.78 7.48
CA GLN A 94 3.25 -1.39 7.92
C GLN A 94 1.89 -0.71 8.15
N MET A 95 0.80 -1.31 7.67
CA MET A 95 -0.56 -0.75 7.67
C MET A 95 -1.60 -1.81 8.06
N PRO A 96 -1.53 -2.39 9.27
CA PRO A 96 -2.35 -3.55 9.65
C PRO A 96 -3.85 -3.27 9.77
N HIS A 97 -4.26 -2.00 9.72
CA HIS A 97 -5.66 -1.54 9.74
C HIS A 97 -6.28 -1.41 8.34
N VAL A 98 -5.48 -1.63 7.29
CA VAL A 98 -5.88 -1.47 5.88
C VAL A 98 -6.26 -2.83 5.31
N LYS A 99 -7.47 -2.93 4.75
CA LYS A 99 -7.86 -4.08 3.93
C LYS A 99 -7.26 -3.92 2.54
N PHE A 100 -6.72 -4.99 1.95
CA PHE A 100 -6.27 -4.98 0.56
C PHE A 100 -7.19 -5.85 -0.28
N VAL A 101 -7.61 -5.33 -1.43
CA VAL A 101 -8.44 -6.04 -2.39
C VAL A 101 -7.69 -6.06 -3.72
N LEU A 102 -7.15 -7.22 -4.10
CA LEU A 102 -6.34 -7.40 -5.32
C LEU A 102 -7.20 -8.09 -6.40
N PRO A 103 -7.79 -7.31 -7.33
CA PRO A 103 -8.54 -7.89 -8.43
C PRO A 103 -7.60 -8.54 -9.44
N ASN A 104 -8.13 -9.48 -10.22
CA ASN A 104 -7.40 -10.15 -11.28
C ASN A 104 -8.05 -9.86 -12.64
N ALA A 105 -7.24 -9.52 -13.64
CA ALA A 105 -7.74 -9.23 -14.98
C ALA A 105 -8.28 -10.50 -15.65
N PRO A 106 -9.34 -10.41 -16.46
CA PRO A 106 -9.78 -11.53 -17.28
C PRO A 106 -8.70 -11.88 -18.32
N THR A 107 -8.68 -13.14 -18.75
CA THR A 107 -7.87 -13.57 -19.89
C THR A 107 -8.55 -13.12 -21.18
N MET A 108 -7.85 -12.32 -21.99
CA MET A 108 -8.33 -11.86 -23.29
C MET A 108 -7.18 -11.81 -24.32
N PRO A 109 -7.48 -11.88 -25.64
CA PRO A 109 -6.51 -11.61 -26.69
C PRO A 109 -5.98 -10.17 -26.58
N VAL A 110 -4.68 -9.99 -26.83
CA VAL A 110 -4.04 -8.67 -26.78
C VAL A 110 -3.38 -8.35 -28.11
N THR A 111 -3.81 -7.26 -28.75
CA THR A 111 -3.39 -6.87 -30.12
C THR A 111 -1.88 -6.63 -30.20
N LEU A 112 -1.30 -5.92 -29.21
CA LEU A 112 0.15 -5.68 -29.10
C LEU A 112 0.96 -6.99 -29.14
N ASN A 113 0.40 -8.07 -28.60
CA ASN A 113 1.02 -9.39 -28.51
C ASN A 113 0.49 -10.35 -29.56
N MET A 114 0.15 -9.84 -30.76
CA MET A 114 -0.33 -10.63 -31.91
C MET A 114 -1.56 -11.50 -31.58
N GLY A 115 -2.43 -11.03 -30.69
CA GLY A 115 -3.64 -11.73 -30.28
C GLY A 115 -3.42 -12.86 -29.26
N MET A 116 -2.20 -13.00 -28.71
CA MET A 116 -1.93 -14.00 -27.67
C MET A 116 -2.83 -13.76 -26.44
N PRO A 117 -3.61 -14.77 -25.97
CA PRO A 117 -4.45 -14.62 -24.79
C PRO A 117 -3.63 -14.54 -23.52
N MET A 118 -3.87 -13.50 -22.72
CA MET A 118 -3.25 -13.32 -21.39
C MET A 118 -4.11 -12.42 -20.50
N PRO A 119 -3.85 -12.36 -19.19
CA PRO A 119 -4.53 -11.41 -18.31
C PRO A 119 -4.34 -9.97 -18.79
N SER A 120 -5.43 -9.27 -19.09
CA SER A 120 -5.39 -7.87 -19.53
C SER A 120 -6.67 -7.14 -19.13
N TRP A 121 -6.52 -5.89 -18.69
CA TRP A 121 -7.65 -5.04 -18.30
C TRP A 121 -8.37 -4.41 -19.50
N TYR A 122 -7.65 -4.16 -20.57
CA TYR A 122 -8.18 -3.63 -21.81
C TYR A 122 -7.19 -3.96 -22.93
N ASP A 123 -7.66 -3.94 -24.17
CA ASP A 123 -6.76 -4.21 -25.29
C ASP A 123 -5.75 -3.08 -25.46
N ILE A 124 -4.49 -3.43 -25.69
CA ILE A 124 -3.41 -2.50 -26.02
C ILE A 124 -2.97 -2.83 -27.43
N THR A 125 -2.90 -1.83 -28.30
CA THR A 125 -2.54 -2.01 -29.71
C THR A 125 -1.14 -1.53 -30.05
N SER A 126 -0.57 -0.59 -29.27
CA SER A 126 0.80 -0.09 -29.43
C SER A 126 1.34 0.46 -28.11
N LEU A 127 2.66 0.65 -27.98
CA LEU A 127 3.26 1.38 -26.87
C LEU A 127 3.66 2.82 -27.22
N ASP A 128 3.79 3.13 -28.51
CA ASP A 128 4.42 4.35 -29.01
C ASP A 128 3.44 5.52 -29.18
N ASP A 129 2.21 5.25 -29.61
CA ASP A 129 1.17 6.28 -29.77
C ASP A 129 -0.01 6.02 -28.84
N ARG A 130 0.12 6.39 -27.57
CA ARG A 130 -0.93 6.15 -26.56
C ARG A 130 -2.12 7.11 -26.66
N ALA A 131 -1.96 8.26 -27.33
CA ALA A 131 -2.99 9.30 -27.38
C ALA A 131 -4.11 8.96 -28.37
N SER A 132 -3.80 8.21 -29.43
CA SER A 132 -4.76 7.79 -30.46
C SER A 132 -5.35 6.39 -30.23
N GLN A 133 -4.89 5.67 -29.20
CA GLN A 133 -5.30 4.31 -28.95
C GLN A 133 -6.72 4.20 -28.39
N LEU A 134 -7.51 3.36 -29.04
CA LEU A 134 -8.77 2.88 -28.48
C LEU A 134 -8.45 1.86 -27.37
N CYS A 135 -8.61 2.27 -26.12
CA CYS A 135 -8.50 1.39 -24.94
C CYS A 135 -9.74 0.49 -24.81
N THR A 136 -10.01 -0.34 -25.82
CA THR A 136 -11.20 -1.19 -25.87
C THR A 136 -11.28 -2.09 -24.65
N GLY A 137 -12.39 -2.01 -23.91
CA GLY A 137 -12.60 -2.76 -22.67
C GLY A 137 -12.24 -2.00 -21.38
N ILE A 138 -11.63 -0.81 -21.45
CA ILE A 138 -11.23 -0.06 -20.24
C ILE A 138 -12.43 0.32 -19.37
N GLU A 139 -13.58 0.64 -19.97
CA GLU A 139 -14.81 0.94 -19.22
C GLU A 139 -15.37 -0.27 -18.48
N ALA A 140 -15.26 -1.48 -19.05
CA ALA A 140 -15.66 -2.70 -18.37
C ALA A 140 -14.76 -2.98 -17.17
N SER A 141 -13.45 -2.78 -17.32
CA SER A 141 -12.50 -2.90 -16.20
C SER A 141 -12.67 -1.80 -15.17
N ARG A 142 -13.04 -0.58 -15.58
CA ARG A 142 -13.42 0.48 -14.65
C ARG A 142 -14.64 0.07 -13.84
N ALA A 143 -15.66 -0.52 -14.47
CA ALA A 143 -16.85 -0.99 -13.76
C ALA A 143 -16.52 -2.04 -12.68
N VAL A 144 -15.52 -2.89 -12.91
CA VAL A 144 -15.01 -3.82 -11.88
C VAL A 144 -14.43 -3.05 -10.70
N VAL A 145 -13.56 -2.07 -10.95
CA VAL A 145 -12.96 -1.24 -9.89
C VAL A 145 -14.04 -0.44 -9.14
N ASP A 146 -14.99 0.15 -9.87
CA ASP A 146 -16.09 0.93 -9.31
C ASP A 146 -17.02 0.06 -8.44
N ALA A 147 -17.29 -1.19 -8.85
CA ALA A 147 -18.04 -2.14 -8.03
C ALA A 147 -17.32 -2.47 -6.72
N LEU A 148 -16.00 -2.68 -6.76
CA LEU A 148 -15.21 -2.92 -5.55
C LEU A 148 -15.26 -1.70 -4.61
N ILE A 149 -15.10 -0.49 -5.13
CA ILE A 149 -15.23 0.74 -4.33
C ILE A 149 -16.62 0.83 -3.70
N ALA A 150 -17.69 0.56 -4.47
CA ALA A 150 -19.06 0.61 -3.97
C ALA A 150 -19.31 -0.41 -2.85
N GLU A 151 -18.73 -1.60 -2.93
CA GLU A 151 -18.80 -2.61 -1.88
C GLU A 151 -18.09 -2.17 -0.61
N GLU A 152 -16.93 -1.53 -0.72
CA GLU A 152 -16.20 -0.98 0.44
C GLU A 152 -16.96 0.16 1.12
N LEU A 153 -17.59 1.02 0.31
CA LEU A 153 -18.48 2.08 0.81
C LEU A 153 -19.69 1.48 1.55
N ALA A 154 -20.34 0.47 0.96
CA ALA A 154 -21.46 -0.22 1.57
C ALA A 154 -21.07 -0.96 2.86
N ALA A 155 -19.82 -1.44 2.94
CA ALA A 155 -19.24 -2.03 4.14
C ALA A 155 -18.83 -0.99 5.21
N GLY A 156 -18.98 0.31 4.93
CA GLY A 156 -18.76 1.40 5.88
C GLY A 156 -17.38 2.07 5.82
N THR A 157 -16.55 1.75 4.83
CA THR A 157 -15.28 2.48 4.62
C THR A 157 -15.58 3.79 3.91
N PRO A 158 -15.27 4.97 4.47
CA PRO A 158 -15.58 6.23 3.81
C PRO A 158 -14.69 6.43 2.56
N LEU A 159 -15.21 7.16 1.57
CA LEU A 159 -14.57 7.30 0.25
C LEU A 159 -13.15 7.86 0.32
N ASP A 160 -12.90 8.80 1.23
CA ASP A 160 -11.60 9.42 1.47
C ASP A 160 -10.58 8.47 2.14
N ARG A 161 -11.02 7.26 2.52
CA ARG A 161 -10.21 6.16 3.08
C ARG A 161 -10.15 4.96 2.14
N ILE A 162 -10.63 5.08 0.90
CA ILE A 162 -10.47 4.10 -0.15
C ILE A 162 -9.42 4.60 -1.14
N VAL A 163 -8.32 3.88 -1.25
CA VAL A 163 -7.27 4.15 -2.23
C VAL A 163 -7.40 3.14 -3.37
N VAL A 164 -7.21 3.59 -4.61
CA VAL A 164 -7.12 2.74 -5.79
C VAL A 164 -5.72 2.90 -6.38
N GLY A 165 -5.08 1.81 -6.76
CA GLY A 165 -3.72 1.90 -7.28
C GLY A 165 -3.26 0.62 -7.96
N GLY A 166 -2.28 0.76 -8.84
CA GLY A 166 -1.78 -0.35 -9.64
C GLY A 166 -0.48 -0.04 -10.34
N PHE A 167 -0.02 -0.99 -11.15
CA PHE A 167 1.23 -0.90 -11.89
C PHE A 167 0.99 -1.01 -13.40
N SER A 168 1.75 -0.24 -14.19
CA SER A 168 1.68 -0.24 -15.66
C SER A 168 0.23 -0.10 -16.17
N GLN A 169 -0.31 -1.06 -16.93
CA GLN A 169 -1.70 -1.08 -17.38
C GLN A 169 -2.70 -0.97 -16.22
N GLY A 170 -2.48 -1.67 -15.11
CA GLY A 170 -3.33 -1.58 -13.91
C GLY A 170 -3.24 -0.21 -13.22
N GLY A 171 -2.08 0.45 -13.30
CA GLY A 171 -1.92 1.83 -12.83
C GLY A 171 -2.67 2.83 -13.70
N ALA A 172 -2.64 2.66 -15.01
CA ALA A 172 -3.45 3.45 -15.94
C ALA A 172 -4.96 3.27 -15.68
N LEU A 173 -5.42 2.03 -15.44
CA LEU A 173 -6.80 1.75 -15.03
C LEU A 173 -7.16 2.43 -13.70
N ALA A 174 -6.28 2.37 -12.70
CA ALA A 174 -6.51 3.01 -11.40
C ALA A 174 -6.69 4.53 -11.55
N LEU A 175 -5.86 5.19 -12.37
CA LEU A 175 -5.99 6.62 -12.67
C LEU A 175 -7.29 6.91 -13.44
N PHE A 176 -7.61 6.09 -14.43
CA PHE A 176 -8.83 6.22 -15.22
C PHE A 176 -10.10 6.15 -14.35
N ALA A 177 -10.17 5.17 -13.45
CA ALA A 177 -11.29 5.02 -12.51
C ALA A 177 -11.31 6.11 -11.42
N GLY A 178 -10.14 6.50 -10.90
CA GLY A 178 -10.02 7.46 -9.81
C GLY A 178 -10.31 8.91 -10.23
N LEU A 179 -9.88 9.34 -11.41
CA LEU A 179 -10.08 10.73 -11.88
C LEU A 179 -11.52 11.01 -12.32
N GLN A 180 -12.26 9.96 -12.68
CA GLN A 180 -13.68 10.05 -13.05
C GLN A 180 -14.61 9.77 -11.86
N ALA A 181 -14.06 9.75 -10.64
CA ALA A 181 -14.82 9.51 -9.41
C ALA A 181 -15.80 10.63 -9.05
N ARG A 182 -15.63 11.82 -9.62
CA ARG A 182 -16.42 13.01 -9.30
C ARG A 182 -17.89 12.92 -9.71
N ASP A 183 -18.22 12.03 -10.64
CA ASP A 183 -19.61 11.77 -11.03
C ASP A 183 -20.40 10.93 -10.00
N ARG A 184 -19.81 10.68 -8.81
CA ARG A 184 -20.36 9.83 -7.75
C ARG A 184 -20.82 10.58 -6.48
N SER A 185 -20.72 11.91 -6.45
CA SER A 185 -21.10 12.74 -5.29
C SER A 185 -22.53 13.25 -5.35
#